data_AF-A0A963R2L0-F1
#
_entry.id   AF-A0A963R2L0-F1
#
_cell.length_a   1.000
_cell.length_b   1.000
_cell.length_c   1.000
_cell.angle_alpha   90.00
_cell.angle_beta   90.00
_cell.angle_gamma   90.00
#
_symmetry.space_group_name_H-M   'P 1'
#
loop_
_entity.id
_entity.type
_entity.pdbx_description
1 polymer ?
#
loop_
_entity_poly.entity_id
_entity_poly.type
_entity_poly.pdbx_seq_one_letter_code
_entity_poly.pdbx_strand_id
1 'polypeptide(L)'
;MGQLLVGEKARLRAAREVARPDLPLGRILDGDCVAAMRTIPDASVDMIFADPPYNLQLGGDLARPDGSHVDAVTDHWDQFDSFAAYDKFSREWLTEARRVLKPSGSLWVIGSYHNIFRLGAMLQDMGFWILNDIVWRKANPMPNFKGTRFTNAHETLIWCSMGEKAKYTFNYRAMKTLNDELQMRSDWVLPICGGQERLKKGGTKVHPTQKPEALLYRVMLATTNKGDVVLDPFFGTGTTGAVAKRLGREWIGCERESVYREAALERIELALPLDESALTTMQSARSAPKVAFGTLVETGWIAAGARVWDKKRRITATVRADGSLVSGGESGSIHGLGAKLQGAPSCNGWSFWHIEHEGELKPLDALRQGYLLATED
;
A
#
# COMPACT_ATOMS: atom_id res chain seq x y z
N MET A 1 22.19 29.22 37.77
CA MET A 1 21.74 27.83 37.85
C MET A 1 20.64 27.59 36.81
N GLY A 2 20.99 27.31 35.55
CA GLY A 2 19.96 27.20 34.49
C GLY A 2 20.37 26.44 33.24
N GLN A 3 21.45 25.65 33.29
CA GLN A 3 22.02 25.00 32.11
C GLN A 3 21.97 23.46 32.15
N LEU A 4 21.21 22.86 33.08
CA LEU A 4 21.18 21.40 33.26
C LEU A 4 19.87 20.68 32.86
N LEU A 5 18.82 21.39 32.41
CA LEU A 5 17.50 20.76 32.21
C LEU A 5 17.09 20.52 30.74
N VAL A 6 17.92 20.91 29.77
CA VAL A 6 17.59 20.72 28.33
C VAL A 6 18.17 19.42 27.76
N GLY A 7 19.26 18.89 28.35
CA GLY A 7 19.92 17.67 27.88
C GLY A 7 19.17 16.36 28.20
N GLU A 8 18.33 16.35 29.24
CA GLU A 8 17.68 15.12 29.71
C GLU A 8 16.36 14.80 28.99
N LYS A 9 15.64 15.82 28.50
CA LYS A 9 14.40 15.62 27.73
C LYS A 9 14.64 15.26 26.26
N ALA A 10 15.77 15.66 25.69
CA ALA A 10 16.14 15.32 24.31
C ALA A 10 16.52 13.83 24.14
N ARG A 11 16.82 13.10 25.22
CA ARG A 11 17.11 11.65 25.20
C ARG A 11 15.88 10.75 25.35
N LEU A 12 14.68 11.29 25.57
CA LEU A 12 13.46 10.51 25.79
C LEU A 12 12.57 10.35 24.53
N ARG A 13 13.08 10.70 23.35
CA ARG A 13 12.39 10.43 22.08
C ARG A 13 13.30 9.81 21.01
N ALA A 14 14.34 9.08 21.41
CA ALA A 14 14.80 8.00 20.57
C ALA A 14 13.59 7.07 20.38
N ALA A 15 13.09 6.99 19.15
CA ALA A 15 12.08 6.02 18.79
C ALA A 15 12.54 4.69 19.39
N ARG A 16 11.76 4.14 20.31
CA ARG A 16 12.04 2.84 20.91
C ARG A 16 12.29 1.91 19.74
N GLU A 17 13.54 1.53 19.52
CA GLU A 17 13.94 0.66 18.45
C GLU A 17 13.21 -0.65 18.76
N VAL A 18 12.08 -0.86 18.10
CA VAL A 18 11.28 -2.06 18.30
C VAL A 18 12.18 -3.17 17.78
N ALA A 19 12.75 -3.95 18.70
CA ALA A 19 13.55 -5.10 18.37
C ALA A 19 12.77 -5.91 17.33
N ARG A 20 13.27 -5.91 16.09
CA ARG A 20 12.67 -6.70 15.03
C ARG A 20 12.85 -8.17 15.45
N PRO A 21 11.79 -8.99 15.49
CA PRO A 21 11.96 -10.42 15.70
C PRO A 21 12.94 -10.95 14.67
N ASP A 22 13.70 -11.99 15.02
CA ASP A 22 14.57 -12.67 14.05
C ASP A 22 13.67 -13.27 12.96
N LEU A 23 13.67 -12.62 11.80
CA LEU A 23 12.84 -12.99 10.65
C LEU A 23 13.73 -13.54 9.55
N PRO A 24 13.26 -14.53 8.78
CA PRO A 24 14.00 -15.09 7.64
C PRO A 24 13.96 -14.15 6.43
N LEU A 25 14.41 -12.90 6.61
CA LEU A 25 14.39 -11.86 5.59
C LEU A 25 15.29 -12.25 4.42
N GLY A 26 14.83 -11.99 3.20
CA GLY A 26 15.53 -12.33 1.96
C GLY A 26 15.61 -13.83 1.70
N ARG A 27 14.78 -14.66 2.37
CA ARG A 27 14.79 -16.12 2.22
C ARG A 27 13.49 -16.65 1.62
N ILE A 28 13.65 -17.76 0.92
CA ILE A 28 12.55 -18.63 0.52
C ILE A 28 12.49 -19.78 1.52
N LEU A 29 11.35 -19.91 2.20
CA LEU A 29 11.03 -21.04 3.06
C LEU A 29 10.56 -22.20 2.19
N ASP A 30 11.28 -23.32 2.27
CA ASP A 30 10.97 -24.54 1.52
C ASP A 30 9.75 -25.24 2.13
N GLY A 31 8.83 -25.66 1.27
CA GLY A 31 7.76 -26.59 1.59
C GLY A 31 6.37 -25.99 1.50
N ASP A 32 5.43 -26.62 2.20
CA ASP A 32 4.05 -26.16 2.29
C ASP A 32 3.94 -24.78 2.97
N CYS A 33 3.11 -23.90 2.41
CA CYS A 33 2.98 -22.52 2.87
C CYS A 33 2.43 -22.41 4.31
N VAL A 34 1.54 -23.30 4.73
CA VAL A 34 0.98 -23.31 6.09
C VAL A 34 2.07 -23.71 7.08
N ALA A 35 2.80 -24.79 6.79
CA ALA A 35 3.93 -25.23 7.60
C ALA A 35 5.04 -24.16 7.67
N ALA A 36 5.38 -23.53 6.55
CA ALA A 36 6.36 -22.47 6.48
C ALA A 36 5.94 -21.25 7.32
N MET A 37 4.71 -20.75 7.15
CA MET A 37 4.20 -19.60 7.92
C MET A 37 4.15 -19.86 9.42
N ARG A 38 3.91 -21.11 9.88
CA ARG A 38 3.97 -21.47 11.31
C ARG A 38 5.33 -21.21 11.97
N THR A 39 6.40 -21.17 11.18
CA THR A 39 7.75 -20.82 11.68
C THR A 39 7.96 -19.32 11.85
N ILE A 40 7.09 -18.49 11.26
CA ILE A 40 7.16 -17.04 11.31
C ILE A 40 6.43 -16.55 12.58
N PRO A 41 7.04 -15.66 13.39
CA PRO A 41 6.39 -15.06 14.55
C PRO A 41 5.09 -14.32 14.22
N ASP A 42 4.15 -14.30 15.18
CA ASP A 42 2.90 -13.54 15.11
C ASP A 42 3.15 -12.06 14.83
N ALA A 43 2.23 -11.42 14.11
CA ALA A 43 2.20 -9.96 13.90
C ALA A 43 3.57 -9.36 13.50
N SER A 44 4.27 -10.02 12.58
CA SER A 44 5.66 -9.70 12.23
C SER A 44 5.83 -9.17 10.81
N VAL A 45 4.86 -9.36 9.91
CA VAL A 45 4.91 -8.88 8.52
C VAL A 45 3.96 -7.70 8.27
N ASP A 46 4.33 -6.79 7.37
CA ASP A 46 3.59 -5.55 7.08
C ASP A 46 2.59 -5.72 5.93
N MET A 47 2.93 -6.56 4.94
CA MET A 47 2.05 -6.88 3.83
C MET A 47 2.14 -8.36 3.47
N ILE A 48 1.01 -8.96 3.11
CA ILE A 48 0.97 -10.28 2.46
C ILE A 48 0.42 -10.11 1.04
N PHE A 49 1.09 -10.68 0.05
CA PHE A 49 0.56 -10.85 -1.29
C PHE A 49 0.42 -12.34 -1.59
N ALA A 50 -0.80 -12.81 -1.86
CA ALA A 50 -1.09 -14.22 -2.11
C ALA A 50 -1.68 -14.42 -3.51
N ASP A 51 -0.99 -15.22 -4.31
CA ASP A 51 -1.45 -15.75 -5.60
C ASP A 51 -1.65 -17.27 -5.47
N PRO A 52 -2.71 -17.73 -4.77
CA PRO A 52 -2.94 -19.15 -4.54
C PRO A 52 -3.25 -19.88 -5.85
N PRO A 53 -3.17 -21.22 -5.89
CA PRO A 53 -3.75 -22.01 -6.96
C PRO A 53 -5.21 -21.63 -7.24
N TYR A 54 -5.62 -21.60 -8.51
CA TYR A 54 -6.96 -21.14 -8.92
C TYR A 54 -7.99 -22.25 -9.00
N ASN A 55 -7.57 -23.52 -8.97
CA ASN A 55 -8.43 -24.68 -9.16
C ASN A 55 -9.24 -24.53 -10.46
N LEU A 56 -8.54 -24.46 -11.61
CA LEU A 56 -9.16 -24.14 -12.90
C LEU A 56 -10.10 -25.22 -13.45
N GLN A 57 -10.10 -26.43 -12.86
CA GLN A 57 -10.99 -27.55 -13.22
C GLN A 57 -11.09 -27.79 -14.75
N LEU A 58 -9.94 -27.79 -15.42
CA LEU A 58 -9.88 -27.91 -16.88
C LEU A 58 -10.30 -29.33 -17.32
N GLY A 59 -11.29 -29.41 -18.23
CA GLY A 59 -11.87 -30.67 -18.69
C GLY A 59 -11.16 -31.38 -19.85
N GLY A 60 -9.98 -30.90 -20.27
CA GLY A 60 -9.19 -31.50 -21.36
C GLY A 60 -8.42 -30.49 -22.21
N ASP A 61 -7.80 -30.99 -23.29
CA ASP A 61 -6.92 -30.22 -24.17
C ASP A 61 -7.62 -29.09 -24.94
N LEU A 62 -6.86 -28.02 -25.19
CA LEU A 62 -7.29 -26.88 -25.99
C LEU A 62 -6.35 -26.69 -27.18
N ALA A 63 -6.92 -26.62 -28.39
CA ALA A 63 -6.21 -26.27 -29.61
C ALA A 63 -6.57 -24.84 -30.06
N ARG A 64 -5.63 -24.16 -30.70
CA ARG A 64 -5.82 -22.89 -31.39
C ARG A 64 -6.46 -23.11 -32.77
N PRO A 65 -6.98 -22.05 -33.43
CA PRO A 65 -7.56 -22.17 -34.77
C PRO A 65 -6.58 -22.68 -35.84
N ASP A 66 -5.28 -22.47 -35.65
CA ASP A 66 -4.22 -22.97 -36.53
C ASP A 66 -3.81 -24.43 -36.25
N GLY A 67 -4.52 -25.11 -35.32
CA GLY A 67 -4.25 -26.48 -34.93
C GLY A 67 -3.14 -26.65 -33.88
N SER A 68 -2.45 -25.58 -33.48
CA SER A 68 -1.41 -25.66 -32.46
C SER A 68 -1.99 -25.84 -31.05
N HIS A 69 -1.29 -26.59 -30.19
CA HIS A 69 -1.73 -26.89 -28.82
C HIS A 69 -1.54 -25.69 -27.88
N VAL A 70 -2.50 -25.49 -26.96
CA VAL A 70 -2.40 -24.50 -25.89
C VAL A 70 -1.84 -25.16 -24.63
N ASP A 71 -0.64 -24.74 -24.27
CA ASP A 71 0.02 -25.03 -22.99
C ASP A 71 -0.78 -24.42 -21.83
N ALA A 72 -1.71 -25.21 -21.28
CA ALA A 72 -2.62 -24.86 -20.20
C ALA A 72 -2.04 -25.21 -18.82
N VAL A 73 -2.58 -24.60 -17.76
CA VAL A 73 -2.18 -24.90 -16.38
C VAL A 73 -2.83 -26.23 -15.98
N THR A 74 -2.05 -27.32 -16.01
CA THR A 74 -2.49 -28.67 -15.61
C THR A 74 -1.63 -29.25 -14.49
N ASP A 75 -0.74 -28.43 -13.92
CA ASP A 75 0.17 -28.80 -12.85
C ASP A 75 -0.57 -29.35 -11.62
N HIS A 76 0.05 -30.32 -10.95
CA HIS A 76 -0.54 -31.03 -9.82
C HIS A 76 -0.93 -30.12 -8.64
N TRP A 77 -0.29 -28.96 -8.49
CA TRP A 77 -0.59 -27.99 -7.44
C TRP A 77 -1.89 -27.21 -7.66
N ASP A 78 -2.47 -27.24 -8.87
CA ASP A 78 -3.77 -26.61 -9.18
C ASP A 78 -4.95 -27.61 -9.15
N GLN A 79 -4.69 -28.87 -8.78
CA GLN A 79 -5.69 -29.94 -8.82
C GLN A 79 -6.28 -30.18 -7.42
N PHE A 80 -7.61 -30.02 -7.30
CA PHE A 80 -8.35 -30.26 -6.06
C PHE A 80 -9.52 -31.21 -6.29
N ASP A 81 -9.72 -32.16 -5.37
CA ASP A 81 -10.79 -33.17 -5.47
C ASP A 81 -12.20 -32.56 -5.42
N SER A 82 -12.36 -31.42 -4.76
CA SER A 82 -13.65 -30.73 -4.61
C SER A 82 -13.47 -29.29 -4.15
N PHE A 83 -14.55 -28.50 -4.23
CA PHE A 83 -14.58 -27.18 -3.59
C PHE A 83 -14.38 -27.25 -2.07
N ALA A 84 -14.84 -28.32 -1.40
CA ALA A 84 -14.62 -28.47 0.04
C ALA A 84 -13.14 -28.67 0.38
N ALA A 85 -12.40 -29.41 -0.48
CA ALA A 85 -10.95 -29.56 -0.33
C ALA A 85 -10.22 -28.23 -0.55
N TYR A 86 -10.59 -27.48 -1.60
CA TYR A 86 -10.04 -26.14 -1.86
C TYR A 86 -10.34 -25.16 -0.71
N ASP A 87 -11.53 -25.22 -0.14
CA ASP A 87 -11.94 -24.38 0.99
C ASP A 87 -11.17 -24.68 2.26
N LYS A 88 -10.97 -25.96 2.56
CA LYS A 88 -10.18 -26.39 3.71
C LYS A 88 -8.75 -25.87 3.59
N PHE A 89 -8.11 -26.12 2.44
CA PHE A 89 -6.79 -25.58 2.12
C PHE A 89 -6.76 -24.05 2.27
N SER A 90 -7.77 -23.36 1.73
CA SER A 90 -7.83 -21.89 1.76
C SER A 90 -7.93 -21.33 3.18
N ARG A 91 -8.76 -21.95 4.03
CA ARG A 91 -8.89 -21.55 5.44
C ARG A 91 -7.62 -21.79 6.24
N GLU A 92 -6.89 -22.87 5.95
CA GLU A 92 -5.64 -23.19 6.65
C GLU A 92 -4.56 -22.12 6.39
N TRP A 93 -4.29 -21.77 5.13
CA TRP A 93 -3.29 -20.74 4.83
C TRP A 93 -3.76 -19.33 5.24
N LEU A 94 -5.05 -19.00 5.08
CA LEU A 94 -5.59 -17.71 5.53
C LEU A 94 -5.47 -17.54 7.05
N THR A 95 -5.56 -18.62 7.82
CA THR A 95 -5.43 -18.59 9.28
C THR A 95 -4.01 -18.20 9.68
N GLU A 96 -3.00 -18.84 9.09
CA GLU A 96 -1.60 -18.49 9.34
C GLU A 96 -1.25 -17.10 8.79
N ALA A 97 -1.74 -16.74 7.60
CA ALA A 97 -1.56 -15.41 7.03
C ALA A 97 -2.10 -14.32 7.97
N ARG A 98 -3.29 -14.51 8.55
CA ARG A 98 -3.85 -13.58 9.53
C ARG A 98 -3.01 -13.50 10.81
N ARG A 99 -2.47 -14.63 11.30
CA ARG A 99 -1.65 -14.67 12.52
C ARG A 99 -0.34 -13.89 12.35
N VAL A 100 0.34 -14.06 11.21
CA VAL A 100 1.65 -13.41 10.97
C VAL A 100 1.53 -11.94 10.56
N LEU A 101 0.39 -11.51 10.01
CA LEU A 101 0.17 -10.11 9.60
C LEU A 101 0.04 -9.18 10.80
N LYS A 102 0.77 -8.06 10.79
CA LYS A 102 0.65 -7.00 11.81
C LYS A 102 -0.79 -6.45 11.88
N PRO A 103 -1.24 -5.94 13.03
CA PRO A 103 -2.55 -5.28 13.15
C PRO A 103 -2.78 -4.10 12.18
N SER A 104 -1.69 -3.45 11.74
CA SER A 104 -1.70 -2.37 10.74
C SER A 104 -1.42 -2.83 9.31
N GLY A 105 -1.23 -4.14 9.10
CA GLY A 105 -0.82 -4.70 7.82
C GLY A 105 -1.95 -4.80 6.79
N SER A 106 -1.55 -5.03 5.55
CA SER A 106 -2.46 -5.26 4.42
C SER A 106 -2.32 -6.68 3.86
N LEU A 107 -3.43 -7.32 3.53
CA LEU A 107 -3.46 -8.58 2.79
C LEU A 107 -4.00 -8.30 1.38
N TRP A 108 -3.30 -8.80 0.38
CA TRP A 108 -3.71 -8.83 -1.02
C TRP A 108 -3.86 -10.28 -1.47
N VAL A 109 -5.00 -10.61 -2.05
CA VAL A 109 -5.27 -11.94 -2.64
C VAL A 109 -5.71 -11.75 -4.08
N ILE A 110 -5.08 -12.44 -5.02
CA ILE A 110 -5.49 -12.43 -6.43
C ILE A 110 -6.17 -13.74 -6.82
N GLY A 111 -7.13 -13.65 -7.74
CA GLY A 111 -7.81 -14.80 -8.30
C GLY A 111 -8.56 -14.50 -9.58
N SER A 112 -9.13 -15.54 -10.15
CA SER A 112 -10.11 -15.45 -11.23
C SER A 112 -11.49 -15.83 -10.72
N TYR A 113 -12.51 -15.80 -11.58
CA TYR A 113 -13.86 -16.21 -11.21
C TYR A 113 -13.97 -17.65 -10.66
N HIS A 114 -12.97 -18.52 -10.92
CA HIS A 114 -12.94 -19.89 -10.41
C HIS A 114 -12.79 -19.96 -8.89
N ASN A 115 -12.04 -19.04 -8.28
CA ASN A 115 -11.70 -19.09 -6.85
C ASN A 115 -11.98 -17.79 -6.08
N ILE A 116 -11.96 -16.61 -6.72
CA ILE A 116 -11.91 -15.34 -5.99
C ILE A 116 -13.16 -15.08 -5.13
N PHE A 117 -14.34 -15.55 -5.54
CA PHE A 117 -15.56 -15.44 -4.74
C PHE A 117 -15.51 -16.27 -3.46
N ARG A 118 -14.89 -17.45 -3.53
CA ARG A 118 -14.68 -18.34 -2.39
C ARG A 118 -13.74 -17.69 -1.38
N LEU A 119 -12.62 -17.19 -1.87
CA LEU A 119 -11.61 -16.49 -1.06
C LEU A 119 -12.19 -15.21 -0.45
N GLY A 120 -12.94 -14.41 -1.23
CA GLY A 120 -13.60 -13.20 -0.76
C GLY A 120 -14.55 -13.44 0.41
N ALA A 121 -15.41 -14.47 0.31
CA ALA A 121 -16.30 -14.84 1.41
C ALA A 121 -15.53 -15.26 2.67
N MET A 122 -14.50 -16.11 2.53
CA MET A 122 -13.67 -16.55 3.67
C MET A 122 -12.94 -15.39 4.34
N LEU A 123 -12.42 -14.43 3.57
CA LEU A 123 -11.74 -13.25 4.10
C LEU A 123 -12.69 -12.47 5.04
N GLN A 124 -13.93 -12.24 4.61
CA GLN A 124 -14.94 -11.56 5.43
C GLN A 124 -15.32 -12.39 6.67
N ASP A 125 -15.58 -13.69 6.52
CA ASP A 125 -15.89 -14.61 7.63
C ASP A 125 -14.79 -14.60 8.70
N MET A 126 -13.53 -14.46 8.29
CA MET A 126 -12.35 -14.46 9.16
C MET A 126 -12.03 -13.09 9.76
N GLY A 127 -12.90 -12.09 9.53
CA GLY A 127 -12.79 -10.76 10.15
C GLY A 127 -11.77 -9.85 9.49
N PHE A 128 -11.31 -10.14 8.27
CA PHE A 128 -10.66 -9.13 7.44
C PHE A 128 -11.69 -8.10 6.98
N TRP A 129 -11.25 -6.86 6.81
CA TRP A 129 -12.08 -5.81 6.25
C TRP A 129 -11.62 -5.50 4.83
N ILE A 130 -12.46 -5.84 3.84
CA ILE A 130 -12.19 -5.54 2.43
C ILE A 130 -12.26 -4.02 2.24
N LEU A 131 -11.17 -3.44 1.74
CA LEU A 131 -11.06 -2.02 1.43
C LEU A 131 -11.46 -1.75 -0.02
N ASN A 132 -10.93 -2.54 -0.95
CA ASN A 132 -11.28 -2.53 -2.36
C ASN A 132 -11.10 -3.91 -2.98
N ASP A 133 -11.98 -4.27 -3.89
CA ASP A 133 -11.64 -5.15 -5.00
C ASP A 133 -11.00 -4.33 -6.13
N ILE A 134 -9.96 -4.87 -6.75
CA ILE A 134 -9.21 -4.25 -7.84
C ILE A 134 -9.25 -5.19 -9.04
N VAL A 135 -9.69 -4.68 -10.18
CA VAL A 135 -9.74 -5.42 -11.44
C VAL A 135 -8.45 -5.18 -12.21
N TRP A 136 -7.62 -6.21 -12.34
CA TRP A 136 -6.52 -6.20 -13.30
C TRP A 136 -7.08 -6.50 -14.69
N ARG A 137 -7.22 -5.46 -15.51
CA ARG A 137 -7.59 -5.54 -16.92
C ARG A 137 -6.35 -5.86 -17.75
N LYS A 138 -6.32 -7.06 -18.33
CA LYS A 138 -5.22 -7.53 -19.16
C LYS A 138 -5.24 -6.77 -20.49
N ALA A 139 -4.17 -6.05 -20.81
CA ALA A 139 -4.09 -5.29 -22.07
C ALA A 139 -4.00 -6.22 -23.31
N ASN A 140 -3.45 -7.42 -23.12
CA ASN A 140 -3.17 -8.42 -24.14
C ASN A 140 -3.54 -9.84 -23.65
N PRO A 141 -4.82 -10.12 -23.35
CA PRO A 141 -5.25 -11.42 -22.87
C PRO A 141 -5.20 -12.47 -23.99
N MET A 142 -5.07 -13.75 -23.60
CA MET A 142 -5.31 -14.85 -24.52
C MET A 142 -6.79 -14.85 -24.95
N PRO A 143 -7.10 -14.87 -26.26
CA PRO A 143 -8.49 -14.82 -26.73
C PRO A 143 -9.24 -16.13 -26.45
N ASN A 144 -10.57 -16.08 -26.46
CA ASN A 144 -11.39 -17.29 -26.48
C ASN A 144 -11.40 -17.89 -27.90
N PHE A 145 -10.77 -19.05 -28.09
CA PHE A 145 -10.62 -19.65 -29.42
C PHE A 145 -11.85 -20.39 -29.93
N LYS A 146 -12.75 -20.85 -29.06
CA LYS A 146 -13.93 -21.65 -29.43
C LYS A 146 -15.21 -20.82 -29.60
N GLY A 147 -15.17 -19.52 -29.27
CA GLY A 147 -16.34 -18.63 -29.33
C GLY A 147 -17.47 -19.00 -28.37
N THR A 148 -17.19 -19.79 -27.32
CA THR A 148 -18.22 -20.32 -26.41
C THR A 148 -18.53 -19.44 -25.22
N ARG A 149 -17.63 -18.49 -24.89
CA ARG A 149 -17.72 -17.57 -23.76
C ARG A 149 -17.02 -16.26 -24.11
N PHE A 150 -17.23 -15.23 -23.29
CA PHE A 150 -16.41 -14.02 -23.34
C PHE A 150 -14.93 -14.33 -23.09
N THR A 151 -14.04 -13.54 -23.68
CA THR A 151 -12.60 -13.63 -23.41
C THR A 151 -12.32 -13.31 -21.95
N ASN A 152 -11.56 -14.19 -21.27
CA ASN A 152 -11.14 -13.96 -19.89
C ASN A 152 -10.03 -12.90 -19.84
N ALA A 153 -10.44 -11.64 -19.90
CA ALA A 153 -9.57 -10.47 -20.05
C ALA A 153 -9.22 -9.76 -18.73
N HIS A 154 -9.55 -10.35 -17.58
CA HIS A 154 -9.20 -9.77 -16.29
C HIS A 154 -8.95 -10.82 -15.21
N GLU A 155 -8.37 -10.37 -14.10
CA GLU A 155 -8.34 -11.05 -12.80
C GLU A 155 -8.74 -10.03 -11.72
N THR A 156 -9.13 -10.54 -10.55
CA THR A 156 -9.57 -9.71 -9.42
C THR A 156 -8.59 -9.87 -8.27
N LEU A 157 -8.13 -8.75 -7.73
CA LEU A 157 -7.41 -8.67 -6.47
C LEU A 157 -8.35 -8.17 -5.38
N ILE A 158 -8.23 -8.70 -4.18
CA ILE A 158 -8.92 -8.21 -2.99
C ILE A 158 -7.88 -7.63 -2.05
N TRP A 159 -8.04 -6.35 -1.69
CA TRP A 159 -7.23 -5.68 -0.68
C TRP A 159 -7.99 -5.60 0.64
N CYS A 160 -7.38 -6.15 1.68
CA CYS A 160 -7.94 -6.22 3.03
C CYS A 160 -7.03 -5.55 4.06
N SER A 161 -7.64 -4.94 5.08
CA SER A 161 -6.98 -4.67 6.37
C SER A 161 -7.36 -5.75 7.39
N MET A 162 -6.63 -5.79 8.52
CA MET A 162 -6.88 -6.74 9.62
C MET A 162 -8.29 -6.66 10.24
N GLY A 163 -9.02 -5.56 10.03
CA GLY A 163 -10.38 -5.35 10.50
C GLY A 163 -10.84 -3.90 10.28
N GLU A 164 -12.13 -3.64 10.50
CA GLU A 164 -12.77 -2.34 10.18
C GLU A 164 -12.05 -1.12 10.78
N LYS A 165 -11.55 -1.27 12.01
CA LYS A 165 -10.87 -0.18 12.76
C LYS A 165 -9.35 -0.18 12.61
N ALA A 166 -8.79 -1.07 11.78
CA ALA A 166 -7.35 -1.17 11.58
C ALA A 166 -6.79 0.10 10.93
N LYS A 167 -5.62 0.56 11.39
CA LYS A 167 -4.89 1.65 10.76
C LYS A 167 -3.91 1.04 9.77
N TYR A 168 -4.25 1.08 8.49
CA TYR A 168 -3.46 0.50 7.41
C TYR A 168 -2.66 1.57 6.63
N THR A 169 -1.63 1.12 5.93
CA THR A 169 -0.85 1.97 5.01
C THR A 169 -1.59 2.13 3.69
N PHE A 170 -1.77 3.39 3.26
CA PHE A 170 -2.18 3.70 1.90
C PHE A 170 -1.51 4.99 1.42
N ASN A 171 -0.58 4.84 0.47
CA ASN A 171 0.21 5.91 -0.10
C ASN A 171 -0.57 6.65 -1.20
N TYR A 172 -1.68 7.28 -0.81
CA TYR A 172 -2.61 7.96 -1.72
C TYR A 172 -1.92 8.93 -2.68
N ARG A 173 -0.98 9.74 -2.20
CA ARG A 173 -0.26 10.69 -3.06
C ARG A 173 0.65 10.00 -4.06
N ALA A 174 1.40 8.98 -3.66
CA ALA A 174 2.19 8.18 -4.59
C ALA A 174 1.31 7.56 -5.69
N MET A 175 0.12 7.07 -5.33
CA MET A 175 -0.85 6.52 -6.30
C MET A 175 -1.48 7.58 -7.20
N LYS A 176 -1.71 8.78 -6.69
CA LYS A 176 -2.18 9.91 -7.47
C LYS A 176 -1.12 10.35 -8.48
N THR A 177 0.14 10.47 -8.06
CA THR A 177 1.26 10.84 -8.94
C THR A 177 1.57 9.76 -9.97
N LEU A 178 1.51 8.47 -9.61
CA LEU A 178 1.66 7.36 -10.56
C LEU A 178 0.59 7.36 -11.67
N ASN A 179 -0.50 8.09 -11.45
CA ASN A 179 -1.64 8.20 -12.36
C ASN A 179 -1.83 9.66 -12.83
N ASP A 180 -0.74 10.35 -13.12
CA ASP A 180 -0.70 11.71 -13.69
C ASP A 180 -1.51 12.73 -12.91
N GLU A 181 -1.34 12.74 -11.58
CA GLU A 181 -2.07 13.59 -10.64
C GLU A 181 -3.60 13.39 -10.62
N LEU A 182 -4.09 12.25 -11.12
CA LEU A 182 -5.46 11.79 -10.98
C LEU A 182 -5.54 10.67 -9.94
N GLN A 183 -6.63 10.63 -9.18
CA GLN A 183 -6.84 9.56 -8.21
C GLN A 183 -6.81 8.19 -8.91
N MET A 184 -5.96 7.28 -8.42
CA MET A 184 -5.89 5.89 -8.92
C MET A 184 -7.24 5.20 -8.74
N ARG A 185 -7.69 4.54 -9.81
CA ARG A 185 -8.97 3.81 -9.85
C ARG A 185 -8.79 2.35 -9.42
N SER A 186 -9.90 1.65 -9.24
CA SER A 186 -9.92 0.20 -8.95
C SER A 186 -9.76 -0.67 -10.20
N ASP A 187 -9.72 -0.11 -11.41
CA ASP A 187 -9.50 -0.84 -12.66
C ASP A 187 -8.13 -0.54 -13.26
N TRP A 188 -7.22 -1.51 -13.19
CA TRP A 188 -5.83 -1.35 -13.60
C TRP A 188 -5.58 -2.03 -14.94
N VAL A 189 -5.30 -1.23 -15.97
CA VAL A 189 -4.88 -1.75 -17.28
C VAL A 189 -3.38 -2.02 -17.25
N LEU A 190 -2.98 -3.29 -17.31
CA LEU A 190 -1.59 -3.72 -17.33
C LEU A 190 -1.43 -4.92 -18.28
N PRO A 191 -0.30 -5.05 -19.01
CA PRO A 191 -0.04 -6.21 -19.84
C PRO A 191 0.20 -7.48 -19.00
N ILE A 192 0.04 -8.65 -19.62
CA ILE A 192 0.46 -9.93 -19.03
C ILE A 192 1.99 -10.03 -18.97
N CYS A 193 2.51 -10.88 -18.09
CA CYS A 193 3.95 -11.18 -18.03
C CYS A 193 4.40 -11.88 -19.33
N GLY A 194 5.21 -11.16 -20.12
CA GLY A 194 5.69 -11.57 -21.43
C GLY A 194 7.08 -11.01 -21.74
N GLY A 195 7.57 -11.26 -22.95
CA GLY A 195 8.89 -10.75 -23.38
C GLY A 195 10.04 -11.25 -22.51
N GLN A 196 10.96 -10.34 -22.16
CA GLN A 196 12.15 -10.62 -21.34
C GLN A 196 11.84 -10.86 -19.86
N GLU A 197 10.71 -10.31 -19.36
CA GLU A 197 10.29 -10.51 -17.97
C GLU A 197 9.87 -11.97 -17.70
N ARG A 198 9.33 -12.64 -18.73
CA ARG A 198 8.84 -14.01 -18.61
C ARG A 198 10.02 -14.98 -18.56
N LEU A 199 10.22 -15.62 -17.40
CA LEU A 199 11.33 -16.57 -17.24
C LEU A 199 11.14 -17.78 -18.16
N LYS A 200 12.22 -18.12 -18.87
CA LYS A 200 12.28 -19.27 -19.77
C LYS A 200 13.56 -20.07 -19.55
N LYS A 201 13.45 -21.40 -19.59
CA LYS A 201 14.58 -22.34 -19.59
C LYS A 201 14.45 -23.23 -20.82
N GLY A 202 15.46 -23.21 -21.71
CA GLY A 202 15.40 -23.95 -22.97
C GLY A 202 14.27 -23.52 -23.92
N GLY A 203 13.85 -22.24 -23.86
CA GLY A 203 12.77 -21.71 -24.70
C GLY A 203 11.34 -21.92 -24.14
N THR A 204 11.19 -22.79 -23.14
CA THR A 204 9.90 -23.07 -22.47
C THR A 204 9.74 -22.21 -21.22
N LYS A 205 8.51 -21.83 -20.88
CA LYS A 205 8.20 -21.04 -19.68
C LYS A 205 8.61 -21.85 -18.43
N VAL A 206 9.22 -21.19 -17.45
CA VAL A 206 9.55 -21.83 -16.16
C VAL A 206 8.28 -22.03 -15.31
N HIS A 207 7.42 -21.01 -15.26
CA HIS A 207 6.17 -21.05 -14.50
C HIS A 207 4.97 -20.71 -15.40
N PRO A 208 3.85 -21.43 -15.29
CA PRO A 208 2.71 -21.23 -16.17
C PRO A 208 1.93 -19.95 -15.83
N THR A 209 1.91 -19.54 -14.56
CA THR A 209 1.10 -18.41 -14.04
C THR A 209 1.92 -17.24 -13.50
N GLN A 210 3.18 -17.06 -13.92
CA GLN A 210 4.02 -15.92 -13.50
C GLN A 210 3.29 -14.56 -13.68
N LYS A 211 3.15 -13.80 -12.59
CA LYS A 211 2.50 -12.49 -12.58
C LYS A 211 3.44 -11.37 -13.05
N PRO A 212 2.91 -10.31 -13.70
CA PRO A 212 3.70 -9.19 -14.16
C PRO A 212 4.21 -8.34 -13.00
N GLU A 213 5.48 -7.93 -13.03
CA GLU A 213 6.11 -7.08 -12.01
C GLU A 213 5.38 -5.75 -11.82
N ALA A 214 4.84 -5.17 -12.89
CA ALA A 214 4.10 -3.91 -12.83
C ALA A 214 2.87 -3.97 -11.91
N LEU A 215 2.24 -5.14 -11.79
CA LEU A 215 1.11 -5.36 -10.88
C LEU A 215 1.57 -5.30 -9.43
N LEU A 216 2.61 -6.07 -9.08
CA LEU A 216 3.20 -6.09 -7.75
C LEU A 216 3.81 -4.75 -7.36
N TYR A 217 4.41 -4.04 -8.32
CA TYR A 217 4.96 -2.70 -8.13
C TYR A 217 3.88 -1.75 -7.63
N ARG A 218 2.71 -1.74 -8.27
CA ARG A 218 1.59 -0.89 -7.89
C ARG A 218 1.02 -1.28 -6.51
N VAL A 219 0.86 -2.59 -6.25
CA VAL A 219 0.41 -3.10 -4.94
C VAL A 219 1.34 -2.65 -3.80
N MET A 220 2.65 -2.90 -3.95
CA MET A 220 3.63 -2.56 -2.92
C MET A 220 3.74 -1.06 -2.73
N LEU A 221 3.82 -0.29 -3.83
CA LEU A 221 3.91 1.17 -3.74
C LEU A 221 2.66 1.78 -3.09
N ALA A 222 1.48 1.20 -3.29
CA ALA A 222 0.24 1.65 -2.68
C ALA A 222 0.18 1.38 -1.18
N THR A 223 0.70 0.25 -0.70
CA THR A 223 0.34 -0.30 0.63
C THR A 223 1.52 -0.62 1.55
N THR A 224 2.75 -0.24 1.18
CA THR A 224 3.96 -0.43 2.01
C THR A 224 4.87 0.78 1.97
N ASN A 225 5.77 0.90 2.94
CA ASN A 225 6.88 1.85 3.00
C ASN A 225 8.23 1.14 2.81
N LYS A 226 9.30 1.92 2.60
CA LYS A 226 10.68 1.38 2.55
C LYS A 226 10.98 0.64 3.86
N GLY A 227 11.57 -0.55 3.77
CA GLY A 227 11.93 -1.40 4.91
C GLY A 227 10.78 -2.17 5.57
N ASP A 228 9.55 -2.05 5.06
CA ASP A 228 8.44 -2.94 5.44
C ASP A 228 8.71 -4.38 4.96
N VAL A 229 8.19 -5.36 5.70
CA VAL A 229 8.35 -6.78 5.39
C VAL A 229 7.16 -7.30 4.60
N VAL A 230 7.42 -7.82 3.40
CA VAL A 230 6.42 -8.42 2.50
C VAL A 230 6.53 -9.94 2.53
N LEU A 231 5.44 -10.63 2.87
CA LEU A 231 5.35 -12.09 2.79
C LEU A 231 4.53 -12.50 1.54
N ASP A 232 5.00 -13.53 0.85
CA ASP A 232 4.23 -14.20 -0.20
C ASP A 232 4.23 -15.72 0.04
N PRO A 233 3.06 -16.30 0.41
CA PRO A 233 2.94 -17.72 0.70
C PRO A 233 2.93 -18.61 -0.55
N PHE A 234 2.87 -18.03 -1.76
CA PHE A 234 2.81 -18.74 -3.04
C PHE A 234 3.83 -18.13 -4.00
N PHE A 235 5.11 -18.21 -3.61
CA PHE A 235 6.16 -17.36 -4.17
C PHE A 235 6.45 -17.60 -5.65
N GLY A 236 6.20 -18.82 -6.16
CA GLY A 236 6.47 -19.20 -7.54
C GLY A 236 7.90 -18.85 -7.95
N THR A 237 8.05 -18.15 -9.07
CA THR A 237 9.34 -17.66 -9.56
C THR A 237 9.75 -16.29 -9.01
N GLY A 238 9.27 -15.93 -7.82
CA GLY A 238 9.79 -14.82 -7.03
C GLY A 238 9.46 -13.41 -7.54
N THR A 239 8.33 -13.21 -8.24
CA THR A 239 7.92 -11.86 -8.69
C THR A 239 7.82 -10.90 -7.49
N THR A 240 7.22 -11.33 -6.39
CA THR A 240 7.08 -10.52 -5.18
C THR A 240 8.45 -10.14 -4.61
N GLY A 241 9.37 -11.09 -4.43
CA GLY A 241 10.72 -10.80 -3.93
C GLY A 241 11.52 -9.86 -4.83
N ALA A 242 11.44 -10.03 -6.15
CA ALA A 242 12.15 -9.18 -7.10
C ALA A 242 11.64 -7.73 -7.08
N VAL A 243 10.32 -7.53 -6.96
CA VAL A 243 9.74 -6.19 -6.80
C VAL A 243 10.06 -5.61 -5.42
N ALA A 244 9.96 -6.40 -4.35
CA ALA A 244 10.28 -5.95 -3.00
C ALA A 244 11.72 -5.45 -2.89
N LYS A 245 12.70 -6.24 -3.35
CA LYS A 245 14.12 -5.86 -3.37
C LYS A 245 14.34 -4.56 -4.16
N ARG A 246 13.78 -4.45 -5.36
CA ARG A 246 13.88 -3.25 -6.20
C ARG A 246 13.28 -2.00 -5.54
N LEU A 247 12.17 -2.15 -4.80
CA LEU A 247 11.51 -1.07 -4.07
C LEU A 247 12.08 -0.85 -2.66
N GLY A 248 13.14 -1.54 -2.25
CA GLY A 248 13.72 -1.41 -0.92
C GLY A 248 12.79 -1.88 0.21
N ARG A 249 12.00 -2.91 -0.02
CA ARG A 249 11.23 -3.65 0.98
C ARG A 249 11.97 -4.95 1.32
N GLU A 250 11.82 -5.39 2.56
CA GLU A 250 12.25 -6.72 2.97
C GLU A 250 11.21 -7.74 2.51
N TRP A 251 11.61 -8.98 2.29
CA TRP A 251 10.69 -10.01 1.80
C TRP A 251 10.94 -11.39 2.41
N ILE A 252 9.87 -12.20 2.45
CA ILE A 252 9.88 -13.62 2.81
C ILE A 252 8.99 -14.33 1.78
N GLY A 253 9.49 -15.40 1.17
CA GLY A 253 8.72 -16.23 0.22
C GLY A 253 8.49 -17.63 0.77
N CYS A 254 7.35 -18.26 0.48
CA CYS A 254 7.14 -19.69 0.69
C CYS A 254 6.92 -20.37 -0.67
N GLU A 255 7.65 -21.45 -0.96
CA GLU A 255 7.49 -22.18 -2.22
C GLU A 255 7.90 -23.64 -2.06
N ARG A 256 7.05 -24.53 -2.56
CA ARG A 256 7.20 -25.99 -2.41
C ARG A 256 8.02 -26.62 -3.53
N GLU A 257 7.93 -26.10 -4.75
CA GLU A 257 8.62 -26.67 -5.91
C GLU A 257 10.05 -26.12 -6.04
N SER A 258 11.05 -27.01 -5.95
CA SER A 258 12.47 -26.62 -5.96
C SER A 258 12.88 -25.87 -7.22
N VAL A 259 12.35 -26.28 -8.38
CA VAL A 259 12.62 -25.64 -9.68
C VAL A 259 12.19 -24.18 -9.69
N TYR A 260 11.07 -23.85 -9.01
CA TYR A 260 10.59 -22.47 -8.91
C TYR A 260 11.44 -21.67 -7.92
N ARG A 261 11.85 -22.27 -6.79
CA ARG A 261 12.78 -21.64 -5.83
C ARG A 261 14.11 -21.27 -6.47
N GLU A 262 14.72 -22.18 -7.22
CA GLU A 262 15.99 -21.94 -7.93
C GLU A 262 15.87 -20.74 -8.89
N ALA A 263 14.83 -20.73 -9.72
CA ALA A 263 14.58 -19.64 -10.66
C ALA A 263 14.26 -18.31 -9.96
N ALA A 264 13.57 -18.35 -8.82
CA ALA A 264 13.28 -17.18 -8.01
C ALA A 264 14.56 -16.56 -7.43
N LEU A 265 15.46 -17.37 -6.88
CA LEU A 265 16.74 -16.90 -6.34
C LEU A 265 17.60 -16.23 -7.42
N GLU A 266 17.75 -16.87 -8.58
CA GLU A 266 18.50 -16.30 -9.72
C GLU A 266 17.91 -14.95 -10.16
N ARG A 267 16.58 -14.88 -10.29
CA ARG A 267 15.88 -13.64 -10.65
C ARG A 267 16.08 -12.52 -9.63
N ILE A 268 15.99 -12.83 -8.32
CA ILE A 268 16.10 -11.85 -7.25
C ILE A 268 17.53 -11.36 -7.11
N GLU A 269 18.53 -12.23 -7.29
CA GLU A 269 19.94 -11.81 -7.30
C GLU A 269 20.21 -10.77 -8.39
N LEU A 270 19.67 -10.98 -9.59
CA LEU A 270 19.78 -10.04 -10.71
C LEU A 270 18.95 -8.76 -10.56
N ALA A 271 17.98 -8.73 -9.64
CA ALA A 271 17.19 -7.53 -9.39
C ALA A 271 18.03 -6.48 -8.65
N LEU A 272 18.38 -5.40 -9.35
CA LEU A 272 19.09 -4.27 -8.77
C LEU A 272 18.13 -3.40 -7.94
N PRO A 273 18.50 -3.01 -6.70
CA PRO A 273 17.74 -2.03 -5.93
C PRO A 273 17.74 -0.69 -6.67
N LEU A 274 16.62 0.04 -6.60
CA LEU A 274 16.59 1.43 -7.05
C LEU A 274 17.41 2.32 -6.10
N ASP A 275 18.03 3.36 -6.65
CA ASP A 275 18.72 4.38 -5.87
C ASP A 275 17.77 5.04 -4.84
N GLU A 276 18.33 5.49 -3.70
CA GLU A 276 17.51 6.05 -2.61
C GLU A 276 16.68 7.27 -3.04
N SER A 277 17.20 8.09 -3.94
CA SER A 277 16.48 9.23 -4.50
C SER A 277 15.26 8.80 -5.33
N ALA A 278 15.34 7.68 -6.04
CA ALA A 278 14.25 7.13 -6.84
C ALA A 278 13.18 6.41 -5.99
N LEU A 279 13.53 5.99 -4.76
CA LEU A 279 12.59 5.37 -3.81
C LEU A 279 11.77 6.38 -3.01
N THR A 280 12.17 7.65 -3.01
CA THR A 280 11.48 8.70 -2.25
C THR A 280 10.18 9.08 -2.95
N THR A 281 9.04 8.66 -2.38
CA THR A 281 7.71 8.98 -2.92
C THR A 281 7.17 10.30 -2.36
N MET A 282 6.29 10.97 -3.11
CA MET A 282 5.55 12.14 -2.61
C MET A 282 4.78 11.82 -1.32
N GLN A 283 5.24 12.37 -0.19
CA GLN A 283 4.63 12.19 1.11
C GLN A 283 3.35 13.04 1.26
N SER A 284 2.41 12.59 2.09
CA SER A 284 1.17 13.33 2.38
C SER A 284 1.40 14.59 3.23
N ALA A 285 0.59 15.65 3.08
CA ALA A 285 0.68 16.82 3.97
C ALA A 285 0.30 16.48 5.43
N ARG A 286 -0.26 15.28 5.68
CA ARG A 286 -0.52 14.78 7.04
C ARG A 286 0.71 14.20 7.72
N SER A 287 1.75 13.84 6.97
CA SER A 287 3.05 13.37 7.49
C SER A 287 4.10 14.48 7.61
N ALA A 288 3.83 15.66 7.06
CA ALA A 288 4.64 16.85 7.31
C ALA A 288 4.60 17.24 8.81
N PRO A 289 5.65 17.89 9.35
CA PRO A 289 5.68 18.31 10.74
C PRO A 289 4.44 19.16 11.08
N LYS A 290 3.72 18.77 12.14
CA LYS A 290 2.51 19.49 12.57
C LYS A 290 2.90 20.79 13.27
N VAL A 291 2.80 21.91 12.56
CA VAL A 291 2.93 23.25 13.17
C VAL A 291 1.57 23.69 13.69
N ALA A 292 1.46 23.90 15.00
CA ALA A 292 0.28 24.54 15.58
C ALA A 292 0.29 26.04 15.28
N PHE A 293 -0.87 26.66 15.05
CA PHE A 293 -0.96 28.09 14.79
C PHE A 293 -0.38 28.94 15.94
N GLY A 294 -0.56 28.51 17.20
CA GLY A 294 0.07 29.15 18.35
C GLY A 294 1.60 29.23 18.24
N THR A 295 2.26 28.26 17.60
CA THR A 295 3.72 28.27 17.36
C THR A 295 4.13 29.48 16.52
N LEU A 296 3.36 29.83 15.49
CA LEU A 296 3.63 31.01 14.66
C LEU A 296 3.43 32.31 15.46
N VAL A 297 2.54 32.31 16.46
CA VAL A 297 2.35 33.47 17.35
C VAL A 297 3.47 33.57 18.37
N GLU A 298 3.82 32.46 19.01
CA GLU A 298 4.88 32.35 20.02
C GLU A 298 6.25 32.73 19.45
N THR A 299 6.55 32.30 18.22
CA THR A 299 7.81 32.60 17.54
C THR A 299 7.84 33.97 16.86
N GLY A 300 6.75 34.75 16.95
CA GLY A 300 6.67 36.11 16.39
C GLY A 300 6.45 36.19 14.88
N TRP A 301 6.27 35.05 14.19
CA TRP A 301 5.89 35.02 12.77
C TRP A 301 4.53 35.68 12.51
N ILE A 302 3.63 35.62 13.49
CA ILE A 302 2.34 36.31 13.49
C ILE A 302 2.17 37.05 14.81
N ALA A 303 2.06 38.37 14.76
CA ALA A 303 1.89 39.16 15.98
C ALA A 303 0.53 38.91 16.64
N ALA A 304 0.52 38.80 17.98
CA ALA A 304 -0.71 38.94 18.75
C ALA A 304 -1.31 40.35 18.50
N GLY A 305 -2.62 40.42 18.28
CA GLY A 305 -3.31 41.62 17.83
C GLY A 305 -3.38 41.79 16.31
N ALA A 306 -2.66 40.97 15.52
CA ALA A 306 -2.78 40.98 14.07
C ALA A 306 -4.21 40.68 13.62
N ARG A 307 -4.64 41.31 12.52
CA ARG A 307 -5.94 41.03 11.91
C ARG A 307 -5.77 39.96 10.82
N VAL A 308 -6.74 39.06 10.76
CA VAL A 308 -6.90 38.08 9.70
C VAL A 308 -8.28 38.24 9.06
N TRP A 309 -8.40 37.78 7.82
CA TRP A 309 -9.61 37.91 7.00
C TRP A 309 -9.93 36.64 6.22
N ASP A 310 -11.17 36.45 5.77
CA ASP A 310 -11.41 35.56 4.64
C ASP A 310 -10.84 36.16 3.34
N LYS A 311 -10.68 35.35 2.30
CA LYS A 311 -10.14 35.79 1.00
C LYS A 311 -10.85 37.05 0.43
N LYS A 312 -12.14 37.24 0.73
CA LYS A 312 -12.96 38.36 0.26
C LYS A 312 -13.04 39.55 1.24
N ARG A 313 -12.31 39.51 2.37
CA ARG A 313 -12.35 40.53 3.45
C ARG A 313 -13.73 40.82 4.04
N ARG A 314 -14.66 39.88 3.96
CA ARG A 314 -16.01 39.95 4.54
C ARG A 314 -16.02 39.53 6.00
N ILE A 315 -15.22 38.54 6.35
CA ILE A 315 -15.07 38.03 7.71
C ILE A 315 -13.70 38.45 8.21
N THR A 316 -13.62 38.95 9.44
CA THR A 316 -12.38 39.40 10.06
C THR A 316 -12.27 38.84 11.47
N ALA A 317 -11.06 38.54 11.92
CA ALA A 317 -10.78 38.19 13.31
C ALA A 317 -9.43 38.76 13.76
N THR A 318 -9.24 38.87 15.06
CA THR A 318 -7.99 39.32 15.68
C THR A 318 -7.29 38.13 16.33
N VAL A 319 -5.98 38.02 16.12
CA VAL A 319 -5.12 37.00 16.72
C VAL A 319 -4.88 37.31 18.20
N ARG A 320 -5.03 36.32 19.08
CA ARG A 320 -4.70 36.42 20.50
C ARG A 320 -3.33 35.78 20.80
N ALA A 321 -2.76 36.12 21.95
CA ALA A 321 -1.43 35.66 22.37
C ALA A 321 -1.32 34.14 22.55
N ASP A 322 -2.43 33.46 22.83
CA ASP A 322 -2.54 32.00 22.96
C ASP A 322 -2.74 31.27 21.63
N GLY A 323 -2.74 32.00 20.50
CA GLY A 323 -3.04 31.45 19.18
C GLY A 323 -4.54 31.24 18.92
N SER A 324 -5.44 31.73 19.77
CA SER A 324 -6.87 31.79 19.43
C SER A 324 -7.14 32.98 18.49
N LEU A 325 -8.29 32.95 17.81
CA LEU A 325 -8.86 34.09 17.11
C LEU A 325 -10.07 34.63 17.86
N VAL A 326 -10.38 35.92 17.70
CA VAL A 326 -11.60 36.56 18.20
C VAL A 326 -12.28 37.43 17.14
N SER A 327 -13.60 37.35 17.02
CA SER A 327 -14.42 38.18 16.13
C SER A 327 -15.79 38.45 16.75
N GLY A 328 -16.15 39.71 16.96
CA GLY A 328 -17.51 40.10 17.38
C GLY A 328 -18.02 39.46 18.67
N GLY A 329 -17.13 39.17 19.63
CA GLY A 329 -17.45 38.50 20.90
C GLY A 329 -17.25 36.98 20.88
N GLU A 330 -17.07 36.38 19.71
CA GLU A 330 -16.80 34.96 19.54
C GLU A 330 -15.30 34.68 19.53
N SER A 331 -14.85 33.57 20.14
CA SER A 331 -13.44 33.17 20.10
C SER A 331 -13.27 31.67 19.94
N GLY A 332 -12.15 31.26 19.37
CA GLY A 332 -11.81 29.85 19.17
C GLY A 332 -10.55 29.66 18.34
N SER A 333 -10.23 28.40 18.02
CA SER A 333 -9.11 28.10 17.12
C SER A 333 -9.38 28.63 15.70
N ILE A 334 -8.33 28.70 14.87
CA ILE A 334 -8.45 29.09 13.46
C ILE A 334 -9.49 28.25 12.70
N HIS A 335 -9.66 26.98 13.08
CA HIS A 335 -10.64 26.05 12.51
C HIS A 335 -12.04 26.27 13.09
N GLY A 336 -12.15 26.31 14.43
CA GLY A 336 -13.43 26.41 15.12
C GLY A 336 -14.14 27.73 14.86
N LEU A 337 -13.41 28.85 14.98
CA LEU A 337 -13.98 30.17 14.69
C LEU A 337 -14.32 30.32 13.20
N GLY A 338 -13.45 29.81 12.31
CA GLY A 338 -13.70 29.82 10.87
C GLY A 338 -14.96 29.04 10.46
N ALA A 339 -15.19 27.88 11.07
CA ALA A 339 -16.41 27.08 10.82
C ALA A 339 -17.65 27.81 11.32
N LYS A 340 -17.59 28.35 12.55
CA LYS A 340 -18.68 29.08 13.19
C LYS A 340 -19.11 30.31 12.38
N LEU A 341 -18.17 31.15 11.96
CA LEU A 341 -18.46 32.38 11.20
C LEU A 341 -18.96 32.11 9.77
N GLN A 342 -18.70 30.92 9.21
CA GLN A 342 -19.25 30.49 7.92
C GLN A 342 -20.59 29.77 8.02
N GLY A 343 -21.01 29.37 9.23
CA GLY A 343 -22.13 28.43 9.40
C GLY A 343 -21.85 27.04 8.79
N ALA A 344 -20.58 26.63 8.72
CA ALA A 344 -20.15 25.38 8.11
C ALA A 344 -19.85 24.29 9.17
N PRO A 345 -20.04 22.99 8.87
CA PRO A 345 -19.76 21.91 9.82
C PRO A 345 -18.26 21.75 10.14
N SER A 346 -17.37 22.23 9.27
CA SER A 346 -15.93 22.27 9.50
C SER A 346 -15.27 23.37 8.67
N CYS A 347 -14.06 23.79 9.05
CA CYS A 347 -13.27 24.77 8.30
C CYS A 347 -11.77 24.45 8.42
N ASN A 348 -11.05 24.47 7.29
CA ASN A 348 -9.59 24.50 7.31
C ASN A 348 -9.10 25.95 7.49
N GLY A 349 -8.83 26.34 8.74
CA GLY A 349 -8.38 27.69 9.09
C GLY A 349 -7.11 28.14 8.37
N TRP A 350 -6.21 27.22 8.00
CA TRP A 350 -4.97 27.53 7.28
C TRP A 350 -5.20 28.12 5.90
N SER A 351 -6.20 27.62 5.17
CA SER A 351 -6.56 28.09 3.84
C SER A 351 -7.66 29.15 3.86
N PHE A 352 -8.48 29.16 4.90
CA PHE A 352 -9.61 30.09 5.03
C PHE A 352 -9.15 31.49 5.43
N TRP A 353 -8.35 31.58 6.49
CA TRP A 353 -7.84 32.86 6.99
C TRP A 353 -6.63 33.32 6.19
N HIS A 354 -6.60 34.62 5.94
CA HIS A 354 -5.53 35.32 5.25
C HIS A 354 -5.04 36.48 6.12
N ILE A 355 -3.77 36.83 6.00
CA ILE A 355 -3.11 37.93 6.69
C ILE A 355 -2.39 38.81 5.66
N GLU A 356 -2.32 40.11 5.92
CA GLU A 356 -1.49 41.00 5.13
C GLU A 356 -0.02 40.77 5.51
N HIS A 357 0.80 40.39 4.53
CA HIS A 357 2.22 40.15 4.70
C HIS A 357 2.94 40.60 3.43
N GLU A 358 3.93 41.49 3.57
CA GLU A 358 4.70 42.07 2.45
C GLU A 358 3.83 42.77 1.39
N GLY A 359 2.75 43.42 1.81
CA GLY A 359 1.83 44.14 0.92
C GLY A 359 0.83 43.24 0.18
N GLU A 360 0.86 41.93 0.39
CA GLU A 360 -0.08 40.98 -0.20
C GLU A 360 -0.95 40.29 0.85
N LEU A 361 -2.17 39.92 0.46
CA LEU A 361 -3.07 39.12 1.30
C LEU A 361 -2.78 37.63 1.09
N LYS A 362 -2.00 37.01 1.99
CA LYS A 362 -1.55 35.62 1.90
C LYS A 362 -2.38 34.72 2.84
N PRO A 363 -2.72 33.48 2.45
CA PRO A 363 -3.35 32.53 3.37
C PRO A 363 -2.40 32.22 4.53
N LEU A 364 -2.92 31.92 5.72
CA LEU A 364 -2.10 31.56 6.88
C LEU A 364 -1.19 30.35 6.60
N ASP A 365 -1.61 29.45 5.71
CA ASP A 365 -0.79 28.32 5.27
C ASP A 365 0.54 28.75 4.64
N ALA A 366 0.60 29.89 3.95
CA ALA A 366 1.84 30.38 3.35
C ALA A 366 2.88 30.72 4.43
N LEU A 367 2.45 31.36 5.54
CA LEU A 367 3.32 31.65 6.67
C LEU A 367 3.73 30.38 7.40
N ARG A 368 2.83 29.38 7.49
CA ARG A 368 3.15 28.06 8.04
C ARG A 368 4.25 27.36 7.24
N GLN A 369 4.19 27.41 5.91
CA GLN A 369 5.22 26.83 5.05
C GLN A 369 6.55 27.61 5.16
N GLY A 370 6.49 28.95 5.21
CA GLY A 370 7.68 29.77 5.45
C GLY A 370 8.37 29.41 6.76
N TYR A 371 7.61 29.20 7.84
CA TYR A 371 8.15 28.77 9.12
C TYR A 371 8.81 27.40 9.05
N LEU A 372 8.18 26.42 8.38
CA LEU A 372 8.77 25.09 8.18
C LEU A 372 10.10 25.19 7.44
N LEU A 373 10.16 25.92 6.33
CA LEU A 373 11.38 26.12 5.56
C LEU A 373 12.49 26.82 6.35
N ALA A 374 12.15 27.71 7.27
CA ALA A 374 13.11 28.41 8.13
C ALA A 374 13.57 27.59 9.35
N THR A 375 12.93 26.44 9.62
CA THR A 375 13.21 25.60 10.80
C THR A 375 13.59 24.15 10.46
N GLU A 376 13.57 23.78 9.17
CA GLU A 376 14.19 22.57 8.65
C GLU A 376 15.70 22.83 8.47
N ASP A 377 16.50 22.28 9.40
CA ASP A 377 17.96 22.08 9.26
C ASP A 377 18.26 20.77 8.51
#